data_AF-G7VPN7-F1
#
_entry.id   AF-G7VPN7-F1
#
_cell.length_a   1.000
_cell.length_b   1.000
_cell.length_c   1.000
_cell.angle_alpha   90.00
_cell.angle_beta   90.00
_cell.angle_gamma   90.00
#
_symmetry.space_group_name_H-M   'P 1'
#
loop_
_entity.id
_entity.type
_entity.pdbx_description
1 polymer ?
#
loop_
_entity_poly.entity_id
_entity_poly.type
_entity_poly.pdbx_seq_one_letter_code
_entity_poly.pdbx_strand_id
1 'polypeptide(L)' 'MKRAIELDGVNLIGYTSWGCIDCVSAGTGEMKKRYGFVYVDRDDNGNGSLKRSRKKSFEWYKQVIATNGQEL' A
#
# COMPACT_ATOMS: atom_id res chain seq x y z
N MET A 1 -13.40 6.01 5.89
CA MET A 1 -12.74 7.31 6.21
C MET A 1 -13.60 8.47 5.77
N LYS A 2 -13.89 8.65 4.46
CA LYS A 2 -14.71 9.76 3.94
C LYS A 2 -15.99 10.04 4.75
N ARG A 3 -16.82 9.02 4.99
CA ARG A 3 -18.03 9.15 5.83
C ARG A 3 -17.78 9.65 7.25
N ALA A 4 -16.73 9.19 7.92
CA ALA A 4 -16.42 9.62 9.28
C ALA A 4 -15.98 11.10 9.36
N ILE A 5 -15.35 11.60 8.28
CA ILE A 5 -14.99 13.01 8.18
C ILE A 5 -16.25 13.83 7.87
N GLU A 6 -17.03 13.41 6.87
CA GLU A 6 -18.16 14.19 6.33
C GLU A 6 -19.42 14.16 7.19
N LEU A 7 -19.75 13.02 7.80
CA LEU A 7 -20.97 12.83 8.59
C LEU A 7 -20.73 13.04 10.08
N ASP A 8 -19.58 12.59 10.59
CA ASP A 8 -19.28 12.58 12.02
C ASP A 8 -18.34 13.72 12.45
N GLY A 9 -17.81 14.50 11.50
CA GLY A 9 -16.96 15.66 11.78
C GLY A 9 -15.57 15.33 12.36
N VAL A 10 -15.09 14.10 12.15
CA VAL A 10 -13.78 13.66 12.69
C VAL A 10 -12.64 14.44 12.05
N ASN A 11 -11.78 15.04 12.89
CA ASN A 11 -10.55 15.69 12.46
C ASN A 11 -9.45 14.67 12.11
N LEU A 12 -9.46 14.17 10.87
CA LEU A 12 -8.46 13.23 10.37
C LEU A 12 -7.32 13.95 9.65
N ILE A 13 -6.10 13.82 10.15
CA ILE A 13 -4.89 14.47 9.58
C ILE A 13 -4.43 13.80 8.27
N GLY A 14 -4.60 12.49 8.14
CA GLY A 14 -4.20 11.77 6.93
C GLY A 14 -4.40 10.26 7.00
N TYR A 15 -4.03 9.57 5.93
CA TYR A 15 -4.08 8.12 5.80
C TYR A 15 -2.83 7.58 5.11
N THR A 16 -2.15 6.63 5.75
CA THR A 16 -0.93 6.01 5.21
C THR A 16 -1.10 4.49 5.19
N SER A 17 -1.14 3.90 3.99
CA SER A 17 -1.26 2.45 3.84
C SER A 17 0.02 1.76 4.31
N TRP A 18 -0.13 0.71 5.13
CA TRP A 18 0.99 -0.11 5.57
C TRP A 18 1.70 -0.80 4.41
N GLY A 19 3.04 -0.91 4.50
CA GLY A 19 3.84 -1.70 3.56
C GLY A 19 3.69 -1.24 2.12
N CYS A 20 3.79 0.07 1.84
CA CYS A 20 3.61 0.66 0.50
C CYS A 20 4.53 0.08 -0.59
N ILE A 21 5.65 -0.52 -0.18
CA ILE A 21 6.50 -1.43 -0.94
C ILE A 21 6.50 -2.79 -0.24
N ASP A 22 6.53 -3.89 -1.02
CA ASP A 22 6.58 -5.23 -0.43
C ASP A 22 7.72 -5.36 0.58
N CYS A 23 7.37 -5.78 1.79
CA CYS A 23 8.26 -5.93 2.93
C CYS A 23 8.02 -7.29 3.62
N VAL A 24 8.97 -7.69 4.46
CA VAL A 24 8.83 -8.88 5.31
C VAL A 24 7.69 -8.65 6.30
N SER A 25 6.74 -9.58 6.38
CA SER A 25 5.63 -9.49 7.32
C SER A 25 6.13 -9.56 8.78
N ALA A 26 5.53 -8.77 9.67
CA ALA A 26 5.95 -8.76 11.07
C ALA A 26 5.61 -10.05 11.84
N GLY A 27 4.44 -10.64 11.58
CA GLY A 27 3.96 -11.80 12.34
C GLY A 27 4.56 -13.14 11.91
N THR A 28 4.86 -13.31 10.62
CA THR A 28 5.29 -14.60 10.05
C THR A 28 6.66 -14.55 9.38
N GLY A 29 7.26 -13.36 9.22
CA GLY A 29 8.56 -13.24 8.55
C GLY A 29 8.50 -13.49 7.04
N GLU A 30 7.33 -13.36 6.43
CA GLU A 30 7.06 -13.81 5.05
C GLU A 30 7.16 -12.66 4.05
N MET A 31 7.82 -12.89 2.91
CA MET A 31 7.76 -12.07 1.69
C MET A 31 6.55 -12.42 0.81
N LYS A 32 6.03 -13.66 0.86
CA LYS A 32 4.83 -14.06 0.09
C LYS A 32 3.58 -13.30 0.53
N LYS A 33 3.54 -12.82 1.78
CA LYS A 33 2.46 -11.98 2.31
C LYS A 33 2.71 -10.53 1.91
N ARG A 34 2.23 -10.16 0.71
CA ARG A 34 2.54 -8.89 0.04
C ARG A 34 1.50 -7.81 0.32
N TYR A 35 1.97 -6.59 0.60
CA TYR A 35 1.13 -5.43 0.91
C TYR A 35 1.30 -4.28 -0.09
N GLY A 36 2.45 -4.20 -0.77
CA GLY A 36 2.86 -2.99 -1.45
C GLY A 36 2.13 -2.71 -2.74
N PHE A 37 2.13 -1.43 -3.08
CA PHE A 37 1.86 -0.95 -4.44
C PHE A 37 3.06 -1.21 -5.36
N VAL A 38 4.25 -1.32 -4.77
CA VAL A 38 5.49 -1.68 -5.44
C VAL A 38 5.83 -3.13 -5.08
N TYR A 39 5.92 -3.99 -6.10
CA TYR A 39 6.41 -5.34 -5.97
C TYR A 39 7.93 -5.34 -5.77
N VAL A 40 8.41 -6.24 -4.93
CA VAL A 40 9.84 -6.54 -4.76
C VAL A 40 10.08 -8.00 -5.12
N ASP A 41 11.02 -8.22 -6.04
CA ASP A 41 11.45 -9.55 -6.46
C ASP A 41 12.31 -10.21 -5.38
N ARG A 42 11.62 -10.82 -4.40
CA ARG A 42 12.19 -11.61 -3.33
C ARG A 42 11.16 -12.63 -2.84
N ASP A 43 11.57 -13.86 -2.56
CA ASP A 43 10.76 -14.92 -1.94
C ASP A 43 11.11 -15.11 -0.44
N ASP A 44 10.42 -16.05 0.23
CA ASP A 44 10.62 -16.35 1.65
C ASP A 44 11.97 -17.01 1.94
N ASN A 45 12.59 -17.65 0.93
CA ASN A 45 13.91 -18.28 1.05
C ASN A 45 15.05 -17.29 0.76
N GLY A 46 14.73 -16.03 0.45
CA GLY A 46 15.68 -14.98 0.15
C GLY A 46 16.16 -14.96 -1.30
N ASN A 47 15.59 -15.77 -2.20
CA ASN A 47 15.90 -15.72 -3.62
C ASN A 47 15.19 -14.53 -4.29
N GLY A 48 15.82 -13.97 -5.32
CA GLY A 48 15.26 -12.89 -6.12
C GLY A 48 16.27 -11.77 -6.35
N SER A 49 16.01 -10.94 -7.36
CA SER A 49 16.91 -9.87 -7.79
C SER A 49 16.77 -8.57 -7.00
N LEU A 50 15.80 -8.50 -6.08
CA LEU A 50 15.34 -7.28 -5.42
C LEU A 50 14.87 -6.19 -6.40
N LYS A 51 14.62 -6.50 -7.68
CA LYS A 51 14.06 -5.52 -8.62
C LYS A 51 12.68 -5.08 -8.16
N ARG A 52 12.37 -3.81 -8.43
CA ARG A 52 11.09 -3.19 -8.10
C ARG A 52 10.25 -3.07 -9.36
N SER A 53 8.97 -3.38 -9.26
CA SER A 53 8.01 -3.14 -10.34
C SER A 53 6.70 -2.59 -9.79
N ARG A 54 6.02 -1.75 -10.58
CA ARG A 54 4.72 -1.18 -10.20
C ARG A 54 3.65 -2.27 -10.31
N LYS A 55 2.87 -2.47 -9.26
CA LYS A 55 1.63 -3.25 -9.34
C LYS A 55 0.52 -2.38 -9.91
N LYS A 56 -0.61 -3.00 -10.30
CA LYS A 56 -1.82 -2.26 -10.74
C LYS A 56 -2.27 -1.22 -9.69
N SER A 57 -2.15 -1.57 -8.41
CA SER A 57 -2.50 -0.70 -7.29
C SER A 57 -1.63 0.56 -7.16
N PHE A 58 -0.48 0.62 -7.84
CA PHE A 58 0.37 1.81 -7.86
C PHE A 58 -0.30 3.00 -8.56
N GLU A 59 -0.72 2.82 -9.82
CA GLU A 59 -1.39 3.90 -10.56
C GLU A 59 -2.77 4.21 -9.97
N TRP A 60 -3.44 3.19 -9.43
CA TRP A 60 -4.67 3.38 -8.67
C TRP A 60 -4.45 4.33 -7.47
N TYR A 61 -3.50 4.03 -6.58
CA TYR A 61 -3.29 4.85 -5.39
C TYR A 61 -2.77 6.25 -5.73
N LYS A 62 -2.00 6.38 -6.82
CA LYS A 62 -1.63 7.68 -7.38
C LYS A 62 -2.85 8.49 -7.82
N GLN A 63 -3.84 7.88 -8.48
CA GLN A 63 -5.10 8.56 -8.85
C GLN A 63 -5.93 8.93 -7.62
N VAL A 64 -6.00 8.05 -6.61
CA VAL A 64 -6.67 8.34 -5.33
C VAL A 64 -6.05 9.57 -4.68
N ILE A 65 -4.71 9.67 -4.63
CA ILE A 65 -4.02 10.85 -4.08
C ILE A 65 -4.29 12.09 -4.95
N ALA A 66 -4.16 11.98 -6.28
CA ALA A 66 -4.32 13.09 -7.21
C ALA A 66 -5.73 13.70 -7.17
N THR A 67 -6.75 12.88 -6.90
CA THR A 67 -8.14 13.31 -6.78
C THR A 67 -8.57 13.60 -5.34
N ASN A 68 -7.63 13.58 -4.38
CA ASN A 68 -7.91 13.71 -2.94
C ASN A 68 -9.04 12.76 -2.48
N GLY A 69 -9.01 11.52 -2.98
CA GLY A 69 -9.98 10.47 -2.64
C GLY A 69 -11.37 10.62 -3.27
N GLN A 70 -11.55 11.46 -4.29
CA GLN A 70 -12.82 11.56 -5.01
C GLN A 70 -13.02 10.43 -6.04
N GLU A 71 -11.95 9.92 -6.63
CA GLU A 71 -11.99 8.76 -7.53
C GLU A 71 -11.26 7.58 -6.89
N LEU A 72 -11.96 6.43 -6.79
CA LEU A 72 -11.49 5.16 -6.22
C LEU A 72 -11.64 4.03 -7.25
#